data_AF-A0A330L8E5-F1
#
_entry.id   AF-A0A330L8E5-F1
#
_cell.length_a   1.000
_cell.length_b   1.000
_cell.length_c   1.000
_cell.angle_alpha   90.00
_cell.angle_beta   90.00
_cell.angle_gamma   90.00
#
_symmetry.space_group_name_H-M   'P 1'
#
loop_
_entity.id
_entity.type
_entity.pdbx_description
1 polymer ?
#
loop_
_entity_poly.entity_id
_entity_poly.type
_entity_poly.pdbx_seq_one_letter_code
_entity_poly.pdbx_strand_id
1 'polypeptide(L)' 'MTLFMTATTDNTIFKDALLKYFDSKPDTLTLDLLAHR' A
#
# COMPACT_ATOMS: atom_id res chain seq x y z
N MET A 1 2.04 0.95 4.82
CA MET A 1 2.16 -0.22 3.91
C MET A 1 1.93 0.14 2.44
N THR A 2 0.95 1.00 2.15
CA THR A 2 0.58 1.41 0.80
C THR A 2 1.74 1.94 -0.07
N LEU A 3 2.59 2.82 0.43
CA LEU A 3 3.69 3.41 -0.35
C LEU A 3 4.68 2.36 -0.89
N PHE A 4 5.12 1.43 -0.04
CA PHE A 4 6.03 0.37 -0.46
C PHE A 4 5.32 -0.68 -1.31
N MET A 5 4.04 -0.95 -1.05
CA MET A 5 3.23 -1.80 -1.92
C MET A 5 3.20 -1.28 -3.36
N THR A 6 3.15 0.04 -3.55
CA THR A 6 3.15 0.67 -4.89
C THR A 6 4.54 0.89 -5.49
N ALA A 7 5.60 0.80 -4.69
CA ALA A 7 6.96 1.15 -5.12
C ALA A 7 7.82 -0.03 -5.59
N THR A 8 7.43 -1.27 -5.28
CA THR A 8 8.17 -2.49 -5.66
C THR A 8 7.27 -3.53 -6.32
N THR A 9 7.84 -4.29 -7.25
CA THR A 9 7.17 -5.40 -7.94
C THR A 9 6.94 -6.58 -7.02
N ASP A 10 7.87 -6.85 -6.10
CA ASP A 10 7.66 -7.83 -5.02
C ASP A 10 7.10 -7.13 -3.78
N ASN A 11 5.77 -7.08 -3.72
CA ASN A 11 5.02 -6.40 -2.66
C ASN A 11 4.19 -7.35 -1.79
N THR A 12 4.46 -8.66 -1.86
CA THR A 12 3.69 -9.70 -1.16
C THR A 12 3.63 -9.45 0.34
N ILE A 13 4.78 -9.16 0.95
CA ILE A 13 4.87 -8.85 2.39
C ILE A 13 4.04 -7.62 2.80
N PHE A 14 3.96 -6.60 1.94
CA PHE A 14 3.21 -5.38 2.23
C PHE A 14 1.71 -5.58 2.06
N LYS A 15 1.29 -6.43 1.11
CA LYS A 15 -0.10 -6.85 0.94
C LYS A 15 -0.58 -7.69 2.12
N ASP A 16 0.23 -8.65 2.57
CA ASP A 16 -0.10 -9.48 3.73
C ASP A 16 -0.20 -8.66 5.02
N ALA A 17 0.71 -7.70 5.20
CA ALA A 17 0.63 -6.75 6.31
C ALA A 17 -0.62 -5.85 6.23
N LEU A 18 -1.02 -5.44 5.02
CA LEU A 18 -2.22 -4.65 4.80
C LEU A 18 -3.49 -5.44 5.16
N LEU A 19 -3.55 -6.72 4.76
CA LEU A 19 -4.65 -7.61 5.11
C LEU A 19 -4.70 -7.88 6.63
N LYS A 20 -3.56 -8.19 7.24
CA LYS A 20 -3.49 -8.61 8.65
C LYS A 20 -3.79 -7.49 9.64
N TYR A 21 -3.36 -6.27 9.36
CA TYR A 21 -3.39 -5.18 10.34
C TYR A 21 -4.29 -4.01 9.93
N PHE A 22 -4.72 -3.93 8.67
CA PHE A 22 -5.43 -2.76 8.15
C PHE A 22 -6.72 -3.12 7.40
N ASP A 23 -7.27 -4.33 7.58
CA ASP A 23 -8.46 -4.82 6.86
C ASP A 23 -8.35 -4.68 5.33
N SER A 24 -7.14 -4.81 4.79
CA SER A 24 -6.83 -4.54 3.38
C SER A 24 -7.15 -3.11 2.92
N LYS A 25 -7.35 -2.16 3.82
CA LYS A 25 -7.61 -0.75 3.48
C LYS A 25 -6.30 -0.02 3.25
N PRO A 26 -5.97 0.33 2.00
CA PRO A 26 -4.82 1.17 1.75
C PRO A 26 -5.08 2.58 2.27
N ASP A 27 -4.01 3.22 2.76
CA ASP A 27 -4.02 4.65 3.06
C ASP A 27 -4.33 5.47 1.80
N THR A 28 -5.49 6.12 1.78
CA THR A 28 -6.00 6.87 0.61
C THR A 28 -5.20 8.14 0.35
N LEU A 29 -4.70 8.82 1.39
CA LEU A 29 -3.85 10.00 1.24
C LEU A 29 -2.53 9.66 0.54
N THR A 30 -1.93 8.51 0.86
CA THR A 30 -0.74 8.00 0.19
C THR A 30 -1.04 7.68 -1.28
N LEU A 31 -2.19 7.06 -1.58
CA LEU A 31 -2.59 6.76 -2.97
C LEU A 31 -2.81 8.05 -3.78
N ASP A 32 -3.51 9.02 -3.21
CA ASP A 32 -3.76 10.30 -3.86
C ASP A 32 -2.43 11.01 -4.16
N LEU A 33 -1.50 11.06 -3.21
CA LEU A 33 -0.18 11.66 -3.42
C LEU A 33 0.62 10.97 -4.53
N LEU A 34 0.51 9.64 -4.65
CA LEU A 34 1.18 8.86 -5.70
C LEU A 34 0.51 9.00 -7.07
N ALA A 35 -0.80 9.25 -7.10
CA ALA A 35 -1.55 9.48 -8.34
C ALA A 35 -1.31 10.86 -8.95
N HIS A 36 -0.89 11.85 -8.14
CA HIS A 36 -0.53 13.20 -8.59
C HIS A 36 0.93 13.31 -9.09
N ARG A 37 1.55 12.19 -9.46
CA ARG A 37 2.95 12.11 -9.87
C ARG A 37 3.12 11.95 -11.38
#